data_AF-A0A2V1GUG9-F1
#
_entry.id   AF-A0A2V1GUG9-F1
#
_cell.length_a   1.000
_cell.length_b   1.000
_cell.length_c   1.000
_cell.angle_alpha   90.00
_cell.angle_beta   90.00
_cell.angle_gamma   90.00
#
_symmetry.space_group_name_H-M   'P 1'
#
loop_
_entity.id
_entity.type
_entity.pdbx_description
1 polymer ?
#
loop_
_entity_poly.entity_id
_entity_poly.type
_entity_poly.pdbx_seq_one_letter_code
_entity_poly.pdbx_strand_id
1 'polypeptide(L)'
;MTNTHGPSIYIPNDKNIFDALQHKKVTHSTLLIFLRKRGVFVSSNIEKNELVSIISSLTLDYHDYLWLCKQLENPNRKEKT
;
A
#
# COMPACT_ATOMS: atom_id res chain seq x y z
N MET A 1 18.75 3.40 -31.10
CA MET A 1 19.31 2.45 -30.11
C MET A 1 18.21 2.17 -29.09
N THR A 2 17.68 0.95 -29.10
CA THR A 2 16.54 0.52 -28.29
C THR A 2 16.99 0.31 -26.85
N ASN A 3 16.36 1.01 -25.92
CA ASN A 3 16.68 0.95 -24.50
C ASN A 3 16.07 -0.34 -23.91
N THR A 4 16.77 -1.45 -24.09
CA THR A 4 16.39 -2.79 -23.63
C THR A 4 16.58 -2.89 -22.12
N HIS A 5 15.70 -2.25 -21.35
CA HIS A 5 15.64 -2.51 -19.92
C HIS A 5 15.10 -3.94 -19.75
N GLY A 6 15.95 -4.84 -19.25
CA GLY A 6 15.49 -6.15 -18.78
C GLY A 6 14.39 -5.98 -17.71
N PRO A 7 13.61 -7.02 -17.41
CA PRO A 7 12.50 -6.91 -16.46
C PRO A 7 13.03 -6.46 -15.10
N SER A 8 12.85 -5.17 -14.75
CA SER A 8 13.11 -4.71 -13.39
C SER A 8 11.99 -5.26 -12.53
N ILE A 9 12.27 -6.36 -11.84
CA ILE A 9 11.38 -6.87 -10.80
C ILE A 9 11.52 -5.85 -9.65
N TYR A 10 10.68 -4.83 -9.66
CA TYR A 10 10.60 -3.88 -8.58
C TYR A 10 10.05 -4.61 -7.36
N ILE A 11 10.91 -4.83 -6.36
CA ILE A 11 10.53 -5.38 -5.07
C ILE A 11 10.43 -4.20 -4.10
N PRO A 12 9.24 -3.86 -3.60
CA PRO A 12 9.09 -2.78 -2.63
C PRO A 12 9.79 -3.18 -1.32
N ASN A 13 10.61 -2.28 -0.78
CA ASN A 13 11.12 -2.42 0.57
C ASN A 13 10.15 -1.80 1.59
N ASP A 14 10.42 -2.02 2.88
CA ASP A 14 9.56 -1.53 3.97
C ASP A 14 9.33 -0.02 3.93
N LYS A 15 10.35 0.75 3.52
CA LYS A 15 10.21 2.20 3.32
C LYS A 15 9.20 2.52 2.21
N ASN A 16 9.27 1.83 1.08
CA ASN A 16 8.32 2.02 -0.02
C ASN A 16 6.88 1.71 0.43
N ILE A 17 6.69 0.67 1.23
CA ILE A 17 5.39 0.29 1.78
C ILE A 17 4.88 1.34 2.77
N PHE A 18 5.73 1.78 3.70
CA PHE A 18 5.39 2.80 4.69
C PHE A 18 4.98 4.13 4.03
N ASP A 19 5.76 4.59 3.04
CA ASP A 19 5.47 5.79 2.27
C ASP A 19 4.15 5.64 1.47
N ALA A 20 3.91 4.46 0.90
CA ALA A 20 2.68 4.13 0.18
C ALA A 20 1.44 4.18 1.08
N LEU A 21 1.52 3.65 2.30
CA LEU A 21 0.42 3.64 3.27
C LEU A 21 0.07 5.06 3.78
N GLN A 22 1.03 5.97 3.81
CA GLN A 22 0.78 7.36 4.19
C GLN A 22 0.06 8.17 3.10
N HIS A 23 0.13 7.73 1.84
CA HIS A 23 -0.43 8.45 0.70
C HIS A 23 -1.90 8.82 0.90
N LYS A 24 -2.30 10.00 0.40
CA LYS A 24 -3.65 10.56 0.60
C LYS A 24 -4.82 9.68 0.14
N LYS A 25 -4.58 8.80 -0.83
CA LYS A 25 -5.59 7.84 -1.33
C LYS A 25 -5.84 6.68 -0.36
N VAL A 26 -4.85 6.37 0.48
CA VAL A 26 -5.00 5.36 1.52
C VAL A 26 -5.65 6.02 2.73
N THR A 27 -6.96 5.84 2.87
CA THR A 27 -7.74 6.48 3.94
C THR A 27 -7.68 5.70 5.25
N HIS A 28 -8.00 6.37 6.35
CA HIS A 28 -8.10 5.74 7.67
C HIS A 28 -9.05 4.53 7.69
N SER A 29 -10.23 4.68 7.09
CA SER A 29 -11.21 3.59 6.94
C SER A 29 -10.65 2.38 6.19
N THR A 30 -9.88 2.61 5.13
CA THR A 30 -9.26 1.55 4.34
C THR A 30 -8.22 0.76 5.14
N LEU A 31 -7.44 1.44 6.00
CA LEU A 31 -6.48 0.80 6.92
C LEU A 31 -7.20 -0.01 8.01
N LEU A 32 -8.29 0.52 8.58
CA LEU A 32 -9.12 -0.22 9.55
C LEU A 32 -9.70 -1.50 8.94
N ILE A 33 -10.23 -1.41 7.72
CA ILE A 33 -10.78 -2.57 7.00
C ILE A 33 -9.67 -3.59 6.73
N PHE A 34 -8.47 -3.14 6.36
CA PHE A 34 -7.32 -4.02 6.13
C PHE A 34 -6.97 -4.81 7.40
N LEU A 35 -6.81 -4.14 8.54
CA LEU A 35 -6.52 -4.80 9.82
C LEU A 35 -7.65 -5.75 10.26
N ARG A 36 -8.91 -5.33 10.10
CA ARG A 36 -10.06 -6.17 10.47
C ARG A 36 -10.13 -7.44 9.64
N LYS A 37 -9.81 -7.40 8.34
CA LYS A 37 -9.72 -8.59 7.48
C LYS A 37 -8.64 -9.58 7.95
N ARG A 38 -7.63 -9.10 8.66
CA ARG A 38 -6.57 -9.90 9.28
C ARG A 38 -6.88 -10.31 10.73
N GLY A 39 -8.08 -10.03 11.23
CA GLY A 39 -8.47 -10.32 12.61
C GLY A 39 -7.84 -9.40 13.65
N VAL A 40 -7.21 -8.29 13.22
CA VAL A 40 -6.63 -7.29 14.12
C VAL A 40 -7.68 -6.21 14.39
N PHE A 41 -8.09 -6.10 15.65
CA PHE A 41 -9.07 -5.11 16.10
C PHE A 41 -8.35 -3.98 16.83
N VAL A 42 -8.62 -2.76 16.40
CA VAL A 42 -8.08 -1.53 16.98
C VAL A 42 -9.21 -0.55 17.27
N SER A 43 -8.96 0.44 18.13
CA SER A 43 -9.93 1.50 18.41
C SER A 43 -10.30 2.25 17.13
N SER A 44 -11.56 2.67 16.98
CA SER A 44 -11.98 3.52 15.86
C SER A 44 -11.34 4.90 15.89
N ASN A 45 -10.90 5.36 17.07
CA ASN A 45 -10.35 6.69 17.29
C ASN A 45 -8.82 6.73 17.17
N ILE A 46 -8.21 5.60 16.85
CA ILE A 46 -6.75 5.50 16.65
C ILE A 46 -6.29 6.45 15.54
N GLU A 47 -5.11 7.03 15.69
CA GLU A 47 -4.59 7.93 14.66
C GLU A 47 -4.15 7.17 13.40
N LYS A 48 -4.24 7.82 12.23
CA LYS A 48 -3.81 7.21 10.95
C LYS A 48 -2.33 6.77 11.01
N ASN A 49 -1.47 7.57 11.63
CA ASN A 49 -0.03 7.26 11.71
C ASN A 49 0.23 5.99 12.53
N GLU A 50 -0.54 5.77 13.61
CA GLU A 50 -0.46 4.53 14.39
C GLU A 50 -0.96 3.33 13.58
N LEU A 51 -2.05 3.47 12.80
CA LEU A 51 -2.50 2.42 11.89
C LEU A 51 -1.42 2.02 10.88
N VAL A 52 -0.77 3.02 10.27
CA VAL A 52 0.32 2.79 9.32
C VAL A 52 1.47 2.07 10.00
N SER A 53 1.88 2.50 11.19
CA SER A 53 2.94 1.86 11.97
C SER A 53 2.64 0.39 12.28
N ILE A 54 1.42 0.11 12.76
CA ILE A 54 0.95 -1.26 13.02
C ILE A 54 1.04 -2.10 11.73
N ILE A 55 0.47 -1.62 10.62
CA ILE A 55 0.45 -2.36 9.35
C ILE A 55 1.86 -2.59 8.81
N SER A 56 2.75 -1.61 8.90
CA SER A 56 4.14 -1.74 8.47
C SER A 56 4.95 -2.72 9.32
N SER A 57 4.51 -3.04 10.54
CA SER A 57 5.12 -4.09 11.37
C SER A 57 4.64 -5.51 11.04
N LEU A 58 3.58 -5.65 10.23
CA LEU A 58 3.04 -6.95 9.85
C LEU A 58 3.82 -7.55 8.68
N THR A 59 3.83 -8.87 8.61
CA THR A 59 4.27 -9.56 7.39
C THR A 59 3.25 -9.31 6.28
N LEU A 60 3.69 -8.67 5.21
CA LEU A 60 2.90 -8.39 4.03
C LEU A 60 3.24 -9.39 2.92
N ASP A 61 2.22 -9.88 2.25
CA ASP A 61 2.33 -10.82 1.15
C ASP A 61 2.07 -10.14 -0.20
N TYR A 62 2.10 -10.94 -1.26
CA TYR A 62 1.83 -10.50 -2.61
C TYR A 62 0.43 -9.89 -2.79
N HIS A 63 -0.59 -10.41 -2.11
CA HIS A 63 -1.96 -9.91 -2.24
C HIS A 63 -2.13 -8.56 -1.54
N ASP A 64 -1.46 -8.34 -0.41
CA ASP A 64 -1.43 -7.03 0.24
C ASP A 64 -0.77 -6.00 -0.67
N TYR A 65 0.32 -6.38 -1.33
CA TYR A 65 0.99 -5.51 -2.29
C TYR A 65 0.06 -5.12 -3.44
N LEU A 66 -0.64 -6.08 -4.05
CA LEU A 66 -1.63 -5.80 -5.10
C LEU A 66 -2.75 -4.88 -4.60
N TRP A 67 -3.24 -5.11 -3.38
CA TRP A 67 -4.24 -4.25 -2.77
C TRP A 67 -3.74 -2.81 -2.61
N LEU A 68 -2.51 -2.63 -2.15
CA LEU A 68 -1.89 -1.32 -1.95
C LEU A 68 -1.69 -0.61 -3.29
N CYS A 69 -1.20 -1.31 -4.32
CA CYS A 69 -1.12 -0.80 -5.69
C CYS A 69 -2.48 -0.30 -6.17
N LYS A 70 -3.55 -1.09 -5.97
CA LYS A 70 -4.91 -0.69 -6.35
C LYS A 70 -5.41 0.55 -5.59
N GLN A 71 -5.03 0.75 -4.33
CA GLN A 71 -5.37 2.00 -3.61
C GLN A 71 -4.65 3.21 -4.21
N LEU A 72 -3.43 3.02 -4.72
CA LEU A 72 -2.58 4.09 -5.23
C LEU A 72 -2.81 4.40 -6.72
N GLU A 73 -3.32 3.42 -7.47
CA GLU A 73 -3.64 3.55 -8.89
C GLU A 73 -4.44 4.83 -9.17
N ASN A 74 -4.02 5.54 -10.21
CA ASN A 74 -4.76 6.68 -10.71
C ASN A 74 -5.74 6.18 -11.78
N PRO A 75 -7.06 6.17 -11.52
CA PRO A 75 -8.04 5.68 -12.49
C PRO A 75 -8.04 6.48 -13.80
N ASN A 76 -7.47 7.70 -13.79
CA ASN A 76 -7.35 8.57 -14.97
C ASN A 76 -5.98 8.50 -15.65
N ARG A 77 -5.10 7.54 -15.28
CA ARG A 77 -3.80 7.38 -15.95
C ARG A 77 -4.01 6.84 -17.36
N LYS A 78 -4.06 7.73 -18.34
CA LYS A 78 -3.87 7.34 -19.75
C LYS A 78 -2.42 6.86 -19.89
N GLU A 79 -2.25 5.59 -20.27
CA GLU A 79 -0.96 5.11 -20.78
C GLU A 79 -0.58 6.03 -21.95
N LYS A 80 0.61 6.65 -21.90
CA LYS A 80 1.09 7.44 -23.03
C LYS A 80 1.40 6.45 -24.16
N THR A 81 0.52 6.43 -25.17
CA THR A 81 0.76 5.81 -26.48
C THR A 81 1.91 6.52 -27.19
#